data_AF-A0A661F7D6-F1
#
_entry.id   AF-A0A661F7D6-F1
#
_cell.length_a   1.000
_cell.length_b   1.000
_cell.length_c   1.000
_cell.angle_alpha   90.00
_cell.angle_beta   90.00
_cell.angle_gamma   90.00
#
_symmetry.space_group_name_H-M   'P 1'
#
loop_
_entity.id
_entity.type
_entity.pdbx_description
1 polymer ?
#
loop_
_entity_poly.entity_id
_entity_poly.type
_entity_poly.pdbx_seq_one_letter_code
_entity_poly.pdbx_strand_id
1 'polypeptide(L)' 'IESVMEIVIDGLTKEDIDKAMRVGIQAVCDLGAENGIKRISAGNYGGKLGPFHFHLQEIMA' A
#
# COMPACT_ATOMS: atom_id res chain seq x y z
N ILE A 1 8.88 -2.94 16.35
CA ILE A 1 8.68 -1.96 15.25
C ILE A 1 9.18 -0.63 15.79
N GLU A 2 10.29 -0.13 15.27
CA GLU A 2 10.96 1.08 15.79
C GLU A 2 10.63 2.33 14.97
N SER A 3 10.20 2.14 13.72
CA SER A 3 9.75 3.20 12.82
C SER A 3 8.63 2.69 11.91
N VAL A 4 7.79 3.60 11.43
CA VAL A 4 6.75 3.37 10.43
C VAL A 4 6.82 4.51 9.43
N MET A 5 6.77 4.19 8.14
CA MET A 5 6.78 5.15 7.04
C MET A 5 5.49 5.01 6.24
N GLU A 6 4.94 6.14 5.80
CA GLU A 6 3.73 6.21 4.98
C GLU A 6 4.08 6.74 3.59
N ILE A 7 3.53 6.09 2.56
CA ILE A 7 3.65 6.51 1.16
C ILE A 7 2.25 6.84 0.68
N VAL A 8 2.04 8.08 0.23
CA VAL A 8 0.77 8.58 -0.30
C VAL A 8 0.88 8.69 -1.82
N ILE A 9 -0.13 8.20 -2.54
CA ILE A 9 -0.15 8.11 -3.99
C ILE A 9 -1.42 8.77 -4.51
N ASP A 10 -1.27 9.74 -5.41
CA ASP A 10 -2.35 10.28 -6.24
C ASP A 10 -2.23 9.71 -7.66
N GLY A 11 -3.37 9.50 -8.32
CA GLY A 11 -3.44 9.00 -9.70
C GLY A 11 -4.57 9.66 -10.49
N LEU A 12 -4.47 9.60 -11.82
CA LEU A 12 -5.53 10.11 -12.71
C LEU A 12 -6.73 9.14 -12.78
N THR A 13 -6.47 7.84 -12.59
CA THR A 13 -7.46 6.77 -12.58
C THR A 13 -7.25 5.85 -11.37
N LYS A 14 -8.26 5.02 -11.03
CA LYS A 14 -8.14 4.02 -9.97
C LYS A 14 -7.06 2.99 -10.31
N GLU A 15 -6.99 2.60 -11.57
CA GLU A 15 -6.06 1.62 -12.11
C GLU A 15 -4.60 2.07 -11.98
N ASP A 16 -4.33 3.38 -12.14
CA ASP A 16 -3.00 3.95 -11.90
C ASP A 16 -2.57 3.76 -10.44
N ILE A 17 -3.50 3.98 -9.49
CA ILE A 17 -3.25 3.83 -8.06
C ILE A 17 -3.08 2.35 -7.71
N ASP A 18 -3.96 1.46 -8.19
CA ASP A 18 -3.86 0.01 -7.98
C ASP A 18 -2.48 -0.51 -8.44
N LYS A 19 -2.06 -0.10 -9.65
CA LYS A 19 -0.76 -0.48 -10.21
C LYS A 19 0.39 0.06 -9.38
N ALA A 20 0.36 1.33 -9.00
CA ALA A 20 1.40 1.96 -8.20
C ALA A 20 1.54 1.30 -6.81
N MET A 21 0.42 1.01 -6.14
CA MET A 21 0.40 0.28 -4.89
C MET A 21 1.00 -1.13 -5.05
N ARG A 22 0.57 -1.89 -6.06
CA ARG A 22 1.08 -3.25 -6.30
C ARG A 22 2.60 -3.29 -6.49
N VAL A 23 3.13 -2.46 -7.40
CA VAL A 23 4.58 -2.48 -7.70
C VAL A 23 5.41 -1.93 -6.54
N GLY A 24 4.91 -0.93 -5.82
CA GLY A 24 5.57 -0.39 -4.64
C GLY A 24 5.63 -1.39 -3.49
N ILE A 25 4.50 -2.06 -3.20
CA ILE A 25 4.44 -3.12 -2.19
C ILE A 25 5.38 -4.28 -2.57
N GLN A 26 5.38 -4.71 -3.83
CA GLN A 26 6.28 -5.77 -4.29
C GLN A 26 7.74 -5.38 -4.08
N ALA A 27 8.15 -4.17 -4.47
CA ALA A 27 9.53 -3.71 -4.29
C ALA A 27 9.95 -3.67 -2.81
N VAL A 28 9.06 -3.28 -1.90
CA VAL A 28 9.30 -3.32 -0.45
C VAL A 28 9.39 -4.76 0.06
N CYS A 29 8.55 -5.66 -0.44
CA CYS A 29 8.64 -7.09 -0.11
C CYS A 29 9.95 -7.71 -0.61
N ASP A 30 10.44 -7.31 -1.79
CA ASP A 30 11.69 -7.80 -2.37
C ASP A 30 12.93 -7.39 -1.55
N LEU A 31 12.89 -6.23 -0.87
CA LEU A 31 13.90 -5.86 0.14
C LEU A 31 13.89 -6.85 1.32
N GLY A 32 12.71 -7.32 1.72
CA GLY A 32 12.57 -8.43 2.66
C GLY A 32 12.89 -8.14 4.12
N ALA A 33 12.66 -9.16 4.95
CA ALA A 33 12.73 -9.04 6.41
C ALA A 33 14.15 -8.88 6.97
N GLU A 34 15.16 -9.30 6.21
CA GLU A 34 16.59 -9.12 6.52
C GLU A 34 16.98 -7.64 6.48
N ASN A 35 16.37 -6.85 5.59
CA ASN A 35 16.55 -5.40 5.50
C ASN A 35 15.56 -4.62 6.39
N GLY A 36 14.95 -5.29 7.38
CA GLY A 36 14.11 -4.62 8.38
C GLY A 36 12.64 -4.46 8.00
N ILE A 37 12.18 -4.94 6.84
CA ILE A 37 10.76 -4.91 6.46
C ILE A 37 9.99 -5.94 7.28
N LYS A 38 9.10 -5.48 8.16
CA LYS A 38 8.35 -6.39 9.05
C LYS A 38 6.88 -6.59 8.66
N ARG A 39 6.23 -5.55 8.14
CA ARG A 39 4.81 -5.59 7.76
C ARG A 39 4.46 -4.43 6.85
N ILE A 40 3.43 -4.64 6.02
CA ILE A 40 2.81 -3.63 5.17
C ILE A 40 1.34 -3.51 5.59
N SER A 41 0.82 -2.29 5.62
CA SER A 41 -0.56 -1.98 5.97
C SER A 41 -1.03 -0.75 5.18
N ALA A 42 -2.31 -0.41 5.27
CA ALA A 42 -2.89 0.79 4.70
C ALA A 42 -3.66 1.58 5.76
N GLY A 43 -3.52 2.90 5.75
CA GLY A 43 -4.37 3.81 6.51
C GLY A 43 -5.77 3.91 5.89
N ASN A 44 -6.79 4.09 6.70
CA ASN A 44 -8.17 4.32 6.24
C ASN A 44 -8.98 5.12 7.27
N TYR A 45 -10.09 5.69 6.81
CA TYR A 45 -11.01 6.51 7.64
C TYR A 45 -12.30 5.75 7.99
N GLY A 46 -12.21 4.43 8.24
CA GLY A 46 -13.36 3.60 8.61
C GLY A 46 -14.38 3.36 7.48
N GLY A 47 -13.98 3.62 6.22
CA GLY A 47 -14.77 3.34 5.02
C GLY A 47 -15.97 4.27 4.78
N LYS A 48 -16.01 5.44 5.44
CA LYS A 48 -17.14 6.39 5.38
C LYS A 48 -16.83 7.73 4.74
N LEU A 49 -15.54 8.04 4.50
CA LEU A 49 -15.11 9.35 4.03
C LEU A 49 -14.77 9.35 2.54
N GLY A 50 -13.90 8.44 2.11
CA GLY A 50 -13.45 8.34 0.72
C GLY A 50 -14.37 7.44 -0.12
N PRO A 51 -14.58 7.75 -1.41
CA PRO A 51 -15.39 6.92 -2.30
C PRO A 51 -14.66 5.65 -2.77
N PHE A 52 -13.35 5.58 -2.62
CA PHE A 52 -12.52 4.45 -3.06
C PHE A 52 -11.94 3.69 -1.87
N HIS A 53 -12.02 2.36 -1.92
CA HIS A 53 -11.37 1.46 -0.98
C HIS A 53 -10.39 0.56 -1.74
N PHE A 54 -9.11 0.68 -1.37
CA PHE A 54 -8.00 -0.05 -1.98
C PHE A 54 -7.59 -1.22 -1.09
N HIS A 55 -8.28 -2.36 -1.22
CA HIS A 55 -8.01 -3.53 -0.39
C HIS A 55 -6.69 -4.20 -0.82
N LEU A 56 -5.69 -4.21 0.08
CA LEU A 56 -4.36 -4.75 -0.23
C LEU A 56 -4.37 -6.19 -0.72
N GLN A 57 -5.27 -7.03 -0.21
CA GLN A 57 -5.41 -8.42 -0.65
C GLN A 57 -5.87 -8.53 -2.11
N GLU A 58 -6.75 -7.62 -2.56
CA GLU A 58 -7.23 -7.58 -3.95
C GLU A 58 -6.14 -7.02 -4.88
N ILE A 59 -5.42 -5.98 -4.44
CA ILE A 59 -4.32 -5.38 -5.20
C ILE A 59 -3.17 -6.36 -5.44
N MET A 60 -2.91 -7.23 -4.45
CA MET A 60 -1.80 -8.19 -4.46
C MET A 60 -2.18 -9.57 -5.01
N ALA A 61 -3.45 -9.84 -5.32
CA ALA A 61 -3.90 -11.08 -5.96
C ALA A 61 -3.27 -11.29 -7.34
#